data_AF-A0A7V8BFY6-F1
#
_entry.id   AF-A0A7V8BFY6-F1
#
_cell.length_a   1.000
_cell.length_b   1.000
_cell.length_c   1.000
_cell.angle_alpha   90.00
_cell.angle_beta   90.00
_cell.angle_gamma   90.00
#
_symmetry.space_group_name_H-M   'P 1'
#
loop_
_entity.id
_entity.type
_entity.pdbx_description
1 polymer ?
#
loop_
_entity_poly.entity_id
_entity_poly.type
_entity_poly.pdbx_seq_one_letter_code
_entity_poly.pdbx_strand_id
1 'polypeptide(L)'
;LAAYGAAERGRVAGFPAGVEGGREFLAALLKRVVAMDKGARESLLTFEKGLGDAALSYENEIKVGAAQSLGYPYELVLPDSTILIENPVALVDKNIERHGNRALAEAYRDYLCTPQAQRVFARWGFRPVNPEVQRETAGEFRDPPDIFTVAAFGGWAKAVPEFFGKEGLFVRLSEQDRTVKK
;
A
#
# COMPACT_ATOMS: atom_id res chain seq x y z
N LEU A 1 -8.22 2.35 -0.70
CA LEU A 1 -7.98 3.72 -1.24
C LEU A 1 -7.49 3.70 -2.68
N ALA A 2 -6.40 2.98 -3.02
CA ALA A 2 -5.89 2.92 -4.40
C ALA A 2 -6.98 2.54 -5.44
N ALA A 3 -7.64 1.40 -5.26
CA ALA A 3 -8.72 0.94 -6.14
C ALA A 3 -9.88 1.94 -6.26
N TYR A 4 -10.39 2.43 -5.12
CA TYR A 4 -11.47 3.42 -5.07
C TYR A 4 -11.07 4.71 -5.80
N GLY A 5 -9.88 5.26 -5.51
CA GLY A 5 -9.40 6.50 -6.11
C GLY A 5 -9.14 6.38 -7.61
N ALA A 6 -8.65 5.23 -8.08
CA ALA A 6 -8.50 4.98 -9.52
C ALA A 6 -9.86 5.03 -10.23
N ALA A 7 -10.89 4.38 -9.70
CA ALA A 7 -12.24 4.41 -10.27
C ALA A 7 -12.88 5.80 -10.18
N GLU A 8 -12.73 6.50 -9.04
CA GLU A 8 -13.18 7.88 -8.89
C GLU A 8 -12.56 8.81 -9.94
N ARG A 9 -11.31 8.56 -10.33
CA ARG A 9 -10.58 9.32 -11.36
C ARG A 9 -10.92 8.87 -12.79
N GLY A 10 -11.86 7.95 -12.97
CA GLY A 10 -12.27 7.42 -14.28
C GLY A 10 -11.21 6.51 -14.93
N ARG A 11 -10.34 5.88 -14.12
CA ARG A 11 -9.22 5.05 -14.59
C ARG A 11 -9.52 3.55 -14.59
N VAL A 12 -10.77 3.18 -14.31
CA VAL A 12 -11.22 1.79 -14.30
C VAL A 12 -12.34 1.62 -15.32
N ALA A 13 -12.09 0.79 -16.33
CA ALA A 13 -13.08 0.52 -17.39
C ALA A 13 -14.33 -0.16 -16.83
N GLY A 14 -15.50 0.20 -17.35
CA GLY A 14 -16.79 -0.38 -16.96
C GLY A 14 -17.40 0.22 -15.69
N PHE A 15 -16.80 1.27 -15.12
CA PHE A 15 -17.36 2.03 -13.99
C PHE A 15 -17.43 3.52 -14.35
N PRO A 16 -18.42 4.28 -13.85
CA PRO A 16 -18.46 5.72 -14.03
C PRO A 16 -17.28 6.39 -13.32
N ALA A 17 -16.98 7.64 -13.67
CA ALA A 17 -16.06 8.46 -12.88
C ALA A 17 -16.77 9.06 -11.65
N GLY A 18 -16.00 9.62 -10.71
CA GLY A 18 -16.49 10.27 -9.51
C GLY A 18 -16.78 9.31 -8.35
N VAL A 19 -17.33 9.87 -7.26
CA VAL A 19 -17.59 9.17 -5.98
C VAL A 19 -18.43 7.90 -6.18
N GLU A 20 -19.41 7.95 -7.07
CA GLU A 20 -20.25 6.80 -7.41
C GLU A 20 -19.42 5.66 -8.00
N GLY A 21 -18.58 5.95 -8.99
CA GLY A 21 -17.66 4.99 -9.60
C GLY A 21 -16.69 4.36 -8.62
N GLY A 22 -16.10 5.18 -7.75
CA GLY A 22 -15.25 4.71 -6.66
C GLY A 22 -15.98 3.70 -5.77
N ARG A 23 -17.21 4.01 -5.38
CA ARG A 23 -18.05 3.17 -4.52
C ARG A 23 -18.43 1.85 -5.21
N GLU A 24 -18.91 1.92 -6.45
CA GLU A 24 -19.34 0.76 -7.23
C GLU A 24 -18.19 -0.19 -7.50
N PHE A 25 -17.03 0.34 -7.91
CA PHE A 25 -15.85 -0.47 -8.16
C PHE A 25 -15.35 -1.13 -6.88
N LEU A 26 -15.28 -0.39 -5.77
CA LEU A 26 -14.87 -0.96 -4.49
C LEU A 26 -15.81 -2.09 -4.05
N ALA A 27 -17.12 -1.91 -4.21
CA ALA A 27 -18.11 -2.95 -3.90
C ALA A 27 -17.90 -4.20 -4.79
N ALA A 28 -17.70 -4.00 -6.09
CA ALA A 28 -17.46 -5.08 -7.04
C ALA A 28 -16.13 -5.81 -6.79
N LEU A 29 -15.11 -5.09 -6.33
CA LEU A 29 -13.81 -5.65 -5.95
C LEU A 29 -13.95 -6.53 -4.70
N LEU A 30 -14.59 -6.02 -3.64
CA LEU A 30 -14.76 -6.73 -2.37
C LEU A 30 -15.51 -8.06 -2.54
N LYS A 31 -16.49 -8.13 -3.45
CA LYS A 31 -17.20 -9.38 -3.78
C LYS A 31 -16.28 -10.48 -4.30
N ARG A 32 -15.18 -10.11 -4.95
CA ARG A 32 -14.17 -11.02 -5.54
C ARG A 32 -13.02 -11.34 -4.58
N VAL A 33 -13.00 -10.75 -3.38
CA VAL A 33 -11.98 -11.04 -2.37
C VAL A 33 -12.25 -12.43 -1.78
N VAL A 34 -11.32 -13.35 -2.02
CA VAL A 34 -11.39 -14.75 -1.52
C VAL A 34 -10.69 -14.93 -0.17
N ALA A 35 -9.72 -14.06 0.14
CA ALA A 35 -8.97 -14.07 1.40
C ALA A 35 -8.71 -12.63 1.86
N MET A 36 -8.84 -12.38 3.16
CA MET A 36 -8.59 -11.09 3.79
C MET A 36 -7.75 -11.32 5.06
N ASP A 37 -6.48 -11.64 4.85
CA ASP A 37 -5.53 -11.92 5.92
C ASP A 37 -5.17 -10.65 6.70
N LYS A 38 -4.55 -10.83 7.87
CA LYS A 38 -4.25 -9.74 8.82
C LYS A 38 -3.13 -8.80 8.33
N GLY A 39 -2.31 -9.25 7.39
CA GLY A 39 -1.16 -8.52 6.89
C GLY A 39 -0.85 -8.86 5.43
N ALA A 40 -0.07 -7.98 4.80
CA ALA A 40 0.25 -8.09 3.37
C ALA A 40 1.11 -9.32 3.06
N ARG A 41 2.09 -9.64 3.93
CA ARG A 41 2.93 -10.84 3.77
C ARG A 41 2.09 -12.11 3.88
N GLU A 42 1.21 -12.17 4.87
CA GLU A 42 0.30 -13.31 5.04
C GLU A 42 -0.61 -13.48 3.82
N SER A 43 -1.12 -12.37 3.27
CA SER A 43 -1.94 -12.39 2.04
C SER A 43 -1.16 -12.91 0.83
N LEU A 44 0.12 -12.54 0.69
CA LEU A 44 0.97 -13.07 -0.39
C LEU A 44 1.31 -14.55 -0.20
N LEU A 45 1.60 -14.99 1.03
CA LEU A 45 1.80 -16.42 1.30
C LEU A 45 0.54 -17.25 1.01
N THR A 46 -0.64 -16.68 1.24
CA THR A 46 -1.91 -17.29 0.85
C THR A 46 -2.05 -17.38 -0.68
N PHE A 47 -1.70 -16.32 -1.41
CA PHE A 47 -1.67 -16.32 -2.87
C PHE A 47 -0.66 -17.33 -3.44
N GLU A 48 0.54 -17.42 -2.89
CA GLU A 48 1.59 -18.38 -3.28
C GLU A 48 1.18 -19.84 -3.06
N LYS A 49 0.24 -20.11 -2.16
CA LYS A 49 -0.38 -21.43 -1.96
C LYS A 49 -1.46 -21.75 -3.02
N GLY A 50 -1.67 -20.87 -3.99
CA GLY A 50 -2.62 -21.03 -5.09
C GLY A 50 -4.02 -20.52 -4.80
N LEU A 51 -4.21 -19.69 -3.76
CA LEU A 51 -5.53 -19.10 -3.48
C LEU A 51 -5.67 -17.71 -4.11
N GLY A 52 -6.49 -17.65 -5.17
CA GLY A 52 -6.80 -16.42 -5.91
C GLY A 52 -5.92 -16.23 -7.15
N ASP A 53 -6.42 -15.44 -8.11
CA ASP A 53 -5.74 -15.22 -9.40
C ASP A 53 -4.85 -13.96 -9.40
N ALA A 54 -5.07 -13.05 -8.44
CA ALA A 54 -4.29 -11.83 -8.28
C ALA A 54 -4.19 -11.43 -6.80
N ALA A 55 -3.06 -10.86 -6.42
CA ALA A 55 -2.82 -10.29 -5.09
C ALA A 55 -2.57 -8.78 -5.17
N LEU A 56 -3.34 -8.02 -4.40
CA LEU A 56 -3.06 -6.60 -4.19
C LEU A 56 -2.03 -6.47 -3.09
N SER A 57 -0.83 -5.98 -3.42
CA SER A 57 0.28 -5.88 -2.47
C SER A 57 1.12 -4.62 -2.70
N TYR A 58 2.10 -4.42 -1.83
CA TYR A 58 3.13 -3.40 -2.00
C TYR A 58 4.15 -3.83 -3.07
N GLU A 59 4.67 -2.87 -3.84
CA GLU A 59 5.69 -3.12 -4.87
C GLU A 59 6.95 -3.78 -4.28
N ASN A 60 7.36 -3.39 -3.07
CA ASN A 60 8.54 -3.95 -2.40
C ASN A 60 8.40 -5.46 -2.12
N GLU A 61 7.18 -5.96 -1.94
CA GLU A 61 6.96 -7.38 -1.63
C GLU A 61 7.35 -8.29 -2.79
N ILE A 62 7.40 -7.79 -4.03
CA ILE A 62 7.90 -8.57 -5.17
C ILE A 62 9.38 -8.92 -4.97
N LYS A 63 10.22 -7.97 -4.54
CA LYS A 63 11.63 -8.24 -4.26
C LYS A 63 11.80 -9.13 -3.03
N VAL A 64 11.00 -8.91 -1.98
CA VAL A 64 11.08 -9.74 -0.77
C VAL A 64 10.59 -11.17 -1.04
N GLY A 65 9.50 -11.34 -1.80
CA GLY A 65 9.00 -12.64 -2.25
C GLY A 65 10.01 -13.35 -3.14
N ALA A 66 10.62 -12.67 -4.12
CA ALA A 66 11.69 -13.25 -4.93
C ALA A 66 12.91 -13.70 -4.10
N ALA A 67 13.22 -13.00 -3.00
CA ALA A 67 14.32 -13.35 -2.11
C ALA A 67 13.99 -14.47 -1.11
N GLN A 68 12.71 -14.67 -0.74
CA GLN A 68 12.28 -15.58 0.33
C GLN A 68 11.50 -16.80 -0.16
N SER A 69 10.69 -16.63 -1.19
CA SER A 69 9.91 -17.69 -1.82
C SER A 69 10.84 -18.45 -2.77
N LEU A 70 10.73 -19.78 -2.79
CA LEU A 70 11.58 -20.72 -3.55
C LEU A 70 11.40 -20.61 -5.09
N GLY A 71 11.33 -19.39 -5.63
CA GLY A 71 11.13 -19.12 -7.05
C GLY A 71 9.68 -19.06 -7.49
N TYR A 72 8.74 -18.59 -6.65
CA TYR A 72 7.38 -18.34 -7.12
C TYR A 72 7.40 -17.24 -8.20
N PRO A 73 6.93 -17.51 -9.43
CA PRO A 73 7.04 -16.56 -10.53
C PRO A 73 5.91 -15.52 -10.45
N TYR A 74 6.15 -14.42 -9.75
CA TYR A 74 5.21 -13.29 -9.79
C TYR A 74 5.29 -12.57 -11.14
N GLU A 75 4.14 -12.18 -11.67
CA GLU A 75 4.04 -11.13 -12.68
C GLU A 75 3.59 -9.83 -12.00
N LEU A 76 4.42 -8.79 -12.06
CA LEU A 76 4.06 -7.48 -11.54
C LEU A 76 3.18 -6.73 -12.54
N VAL A 77 1.92 -6.53 -12.19
CA VAL A 77 1.00 -5.64 -12.92
C VAL A 77 0.92 -4.30 -12.19
N LEU A 78 1.53 -3.27 -12.79
CA LEU A 78 1.38 -1.88 -12.31
C LEU A 78 0.16 -1.24 -12.98
N PRO A 79 -0.89 -0.88 -12.22
CA PRO A 79 -2.06 -0.21 -12.79
C PRO A 79 -1.72 1.21 -13.21
N ASP A 80 -2.43 1.74 -14.20
CA ASP A 80 -2.18 3.08 -14.73
C ASP A 80 -2.47 4.21 -13.71
N SER A 81 -3.28 3.91 -12.69
CA SER A 81 -3.64 4.82 -11.61
C SER A 81 -3.53 4.11 -10.27
N THR A 82 -2.74 4.67 -9.36
CA THR A 82 -2.54 4.12 -8.01
C THR A 82 -2.26 5.22 -6.99
N ILE A 83 -2.20 4.83 -5.71
CA ILE A 83 -1.88 5.74 -4.62
C ILE A 83 -0.39 5.67 -4.28
N LEU A 84 0.21 6.82 -3.97
CA LEU A 84 1.52 6.90 -3.35
C LEU A 84 1.46 6.26 -1.96
N ILE A 85 2.35 5.30 -1.72
CA ILE A 85 2.51 4.66 -0.43
C ILE A 85 3.66 5.35 0.30
N GLU A 86 3.33 6.01 1.42
CA GLU A 86 4.29 6.68 2.28
C GLU A 86 4.36 5.94 3.61
N ASN A 87 5.54 5.42 3.97
CA ASN A 87 5.77 4.68 5.22
C ASN A 87 6.43 5.61 6.25
N PRO A 88 5.67 6.26 7.15
CA PRO A 88 6.23 7.21 8.10
C PRO A 88 7.01 6.52 9.21
N VAL A 89 8.04 7.19 9.70
CA VAL A 89 8.79 6.83 10.91
C VAL A 89 8.65 7.96 11.92
N ALA A 90 8.38 7.61 13.17
CA ALA A 90 8.22 8.57 14.26
C ALA A 90 8.99 8.13 15.51
N LEU A 91 9.46 9.13 16.25
CA LEU A 91 9.99 8.93 17.60
C LEU A 91 8.82 8.78 18.59
N VAL A 92 9.02 7.95 19.61
CA VAL A 92 8.04 7.75 20.68
C VAL A 92 8.60 8.34 21.97
N ASP A 93 8.33 9.62 22.21
CA ASP A 93 8.97 10.41 23.27
C ASP A 93 8.88 9.74 24.65
N LYS A 94 7.70 9.25 25.03
CA LYS A 94 7.49 8.55 26.31
C LYS A 94 8.43 7.36 26.53
N ASN A 95 8.71 6.59 25.46
CA ASN A 95 9.61 5.44 25.54
C ASN A 95 11.07 5.90 25.56
N ILE A 96 11.38 6.90 24.73
CA ILE A 96 12.72 7.48 24.64
C ILE A 96 13.17 8.05 26.00
N GLU A 97 12.28 8.78 26.67
CA GLU A 97 12.52 9.34 27.99
C GLU A 97 12.70 8.24 29.04
N ARG A 98 11.82 7.23 29.02
CA ARG A 98 11.91 6.07 29.93
C ARG A 98 13.23 5.30 29.79
N HIS A 99 13.75 5.19 28.57
CA HIS A 99 14.97 4.42 28.27
C HIS A 99 16.24 5.29 28.21
N GLY A 100 16.12 6.62 28.32
CA GLY A 100 17.24 7.55 28.31
C GLY A 100 18.05 7.55 27.01
N ASN A 101 17.44 7.23 25.86
CA ASN A 101 18.15 6.94 24.61
C ASN A 101 17.84 7.94 23.47
N ARG A 102 17.47 9.18 23.79
CA ARG A 102 17.05 10.21 22.82
C ARG A 102 18.02 10.41 21.67
N ALA A 103 19.29 10.62 21.98
CA ALA A 103 20.32 10.84 20.96
C ALA A 103 20.44 9.65 19.99
N LEU A 104 20.35 8.42 20.48
CA LEU A 104 20.41 7.22 19.64
C LEU A 104 19.17 7.09 18.74
N ALA A 105 17.98 7.35 19.29
CA ALA A 105 16.74 7.27 18.53
C ALA A 105 16.66 8.34 17.42
N GLU A 106 17.07 9.57 17.72
CA GLU A 106 17.18 10.65 16.75
C GLU A 106 18.21 10.34 15.66
N ALA A 107 19.40 9.87 16.04
CA ALA A 107 20.43 9.46 15.08
C ALA A 107 19.96 8.32 14.17
N TYR A 108 19.22 7.34 14.71
CA TYR A 108 18.64 6.27 13.89
C TYR A 108 17.60 6.80 12.90
N ARG A 109 16.67 7.67 13.35
CA ARG A 109 15.66 8.32 12.50
C ARG A 109 16.30 9.12 11.36
N ASP A 110 17.39 9.84 11.63
CA ASP A 110 18.15 10.57 10.60
C ASP A 110 18.92 9.64 9.67
N TYR A 111 19.50 8.56 10.22
CA TYR A 111 20.22 7.55 9.44
C TYR A 111 19.35 6.96 8.33
N LEU A 112 18.06 6.73 8.58
CA LEU A 112 17.12 6.18 7.59
C LEU A 112 17.03 7.01 6.30
N CYS A 113 17.33 8.32 6.35
CA CYS A 113 17.29 9.22 5.19
C CYS A 113 18.65 9.38 4.47
N THR A 114 19.72 8.78 5.01
CA THR A 114 21.06 8.84 4.39
C THR A 114 21.11 8.04 3.08
N PRO A 115 22.02 8.37 2.15
CA PRO A 115 22.22 7.56 0.94
C PRO A 115 22.50 6.08 1.25
N GLN A 116 23.22 5.80 2.33
CA GLN A 116 23.53 4.42 2.74
C GLN A 116 22.26 3.62 3.06
N ALA A 117 21.40 4.13 3.95
CA ALA A 117 20.15 3.46 4.31
C ALA A 117 19.20 3.37 3.11
N GLN A 118 19.13 4.43 2.31
CA GLN A 118 18.24 4.49 1.15
C GLN A 118 18.64 3.51 0.04
N ARG A 119 19.94 3.23 -0.14
CA ARG A 119 20.41 2.13 -1.00
C ARG A 119 19.99 0.76 -0.47
N VAL A 120 19.93 0.57 0.86
CA VAL A 120 19.39 -0.67 1.47
C VAL A 120 17.91 -0.80 1.15
N PHE A 121 17.14 0.28 1.29
CA PHE A 121 15.71 0.33 0.97
C PHE A 121 15.45 -0.01 -0.50
N ALA A 122 16.20 0.58 -1.44
CA ALA A 122 16.11 0.27 -2.86
C ALA A 122 16.34 -1.23 -3.16
N ARG A 123 17.36 -1.83 -2.55
CA ARG A 123 17.64 -3.27 -2.71
C ARG A 123 16.46 -4.16 -2.30
N TRP A 124 15.69 -3.73 -1.31
CA TRP A 124 14.49 -4.42 -0.84
C TRP A 124 13.19 -3.92 -1.51
N GLY A 125 13.29 -3.07 -2.53
CA GLY A 125 12.17 -2.69 -3.39
C GLY A 125 11.37 -1.49 -2.89
N PHE A 126 11.86 -0.78 -1.88
CA PHE A 126 11.27 0.49 -1.46
C PHE A 126 11.80 1.61 -2.35
N ARG A 127 10.90 2.47 -2.83
CA ARG A 127 11.25 3.67 -3.60
C ARG A 127 12.01 4.65 -2.71
N PRO A 128 13.26 5.01 -3.04
CA PRO A 128 14.06 5.91 -2.21
C PRO A 128 13.48 7.33 -2.18
N VAL A 129 13.67 8.03 -1.06
CA VAL A 129 13.37 9.47 -0.91
C VAL A 129 14.60 10.35 -1.02
N ASN A 130 15.80 9.75 -0.94
CA ASN A 130 17.05 10.47 -1.09
C ASN A 130 17.34 10.74 -2.58
N PRO A 131 17.56 12.00 -3.01
CA PRO A 131 17.71 12.35 -4.43
C PRO A 131 18.90 11.70 -5.14
N GLU A 132 19.98 11.41 -4.41
CA GLU A 132 21.15 10.71 -4.97
C GLU A 132 20.78 9.28 -5.34
N VAL A 133 20.18 8.56 -4.39
CA VAL A 133 19.78 7.16 -4.59
C VAL A 133 18.63 7.05 -5.60
N GLN A 134 17.70 8.01 -5.64
CA GLN A 134 16.67 8.06 -6.68
C GLN A 134 17.26 8.08 -8.09
N ARG A 135 18.35 8.83 -8.31
CA ARG A 135 19.05 8.84 -9.61
C ARG A 135 19.77 7.52 -9.88
N GLU A 136 20.39 6.92 -8.87
CA GLU A 136 21.06 5.62 -8.99
C GLU A 136 20.07 4.50 -9.39
N THR A 137 18.83 4.56 -8.88
CA THR A 137 17.84 3.48 -9.03
C THR A 137 16.72 3.82 -10.01
N ALA A 138 16.87 4.87 -10.82
CA ALA A 138 15.81 5.36 -11.71
C ALA A 138 15.31 4.29 -12.71
N GLY A 139 16.16 3.33 -13.09
CA GLY A 139 15.79 2.22 -13.97
C GLY A 139 15.08 1.04 -13.29
N GLU A 140 14.99 1.03 -11.96
CA GLU A 140 14.42 -0.09 -11.21
C GLU A 140 12.91 0.05 -10.97
N PHE A 141 12.38 1.27 -11.00
CA PHE A 141 10.99 1.58 -10.67
C PHE A 141 10.30 2.23 -11.86
N ARG A 142 9.22 1.61 -12.33
CA ARG A 142 8.38 2.22 -13.36
C ARG A 142 7.33 3.10 -12.69
N ASP A 143 7.20 4.33 -13.16
CA ASP A 143 6.16 5.24 -12.66
C ASP A 143 4.82 4.98 -13.37
N PRO A 144 3.73 4.74 -12.60
CA PRO A 144 2.39 4.79 -13.13
C PRO A 144 2.06 6.17 -13.74
N PRO A 145 1.30 6.24 -14.83
CA PRO A 145 0.82 7.49 -15.42
C PRO A 145 0.07 8.42 -14.46
N ASP A 146 -0.60 7.87 -13.44
CA ASP A 146 -1.33 8.62 -12.43
C ASP A 146 -1.01 8.09 -11.02
N ILE A 147 -0.28 8.88 -10.23
CA ILE A 147 -0.01 8.59 -8.83
C ILE A 147 -0.65 9.71 -8.00
N PHE A 148 -1.67 9.37 -7.21
CA PHE A 148 -2.32 10.30 -6.30
C PHE A 148 -1.93 10.03 -4.86
N THR A 149 -2.12 11.01 -3.97
CA THR A 149 -1.84 10.85 -2.54
C THR A 149 -3.14 10.81 -1.74
N VAL A 150 -3.04 10.53 -0.44
CA VAL A 150 -4.19 10.62 0.47
C VAL A 150 -4.83 12.02 0.52
N ALA A 151 -4.13 13.05 0.03
CA ALA A 151 -4.70 14.40 -0.10
C ALA A 151 -5.93 14.44 -1.01
N ALA A 152 -6.03 13.53 -1.99
CA ALA A 152 -7.24 13.36 -2.82
C ALA A 152 -8.49 13.06 -1.97
N PHE A 153 -8.32 12.46 -0.80
CA PHE A 153 -9.38 12.16 0.17
C PHE A 153 -9.40 13.15 1.35
N GLY A 154 -8.75 14.30 1.19
CA GLY A 154 -8.64 15.33 2.23
C GLY A 154 -7.71 14.97 3.40
N GLY A 155 -6.79 14.01 3.20
CA GLY A 155 -5.79 13.61 4.20
C GLY A 155 -6.25 12.50 5.14
N TRP A 156 -5.31 11.89 5.86
CA TRP A 156 -5.59 10.74 6.73
C TRP A 156 -6.66 11.01 7.80
N ALA A 157 -6.72 12.23 8.33
CA ALA A 157 -7.72 12.61 9.34
C ALA A 157 -9.18 12.50 8.82
N LYS A 158 -9.39 12.66 7.51
CA LYS A 158 -10.70 12.48 6.87
C LYS A 158 -10.88 11.08 6.29
N ALA A 159 -9.84 10.57 5.61
CA ALA A 159 -9.89 9.27 4.97
C ALA A 159 -10.11 8.11 5.95
N VAL A 160 -9.52 8.16 7.15
CA VAL A 160 -9.69 7.11 8.16
C VAL A 160 -11.15 6.94 8.59
N PRO A 161 -11.84 7.94 9.14
CA PRO A 161 -13.23 7.78 9.54
C PRO A 161 -14.16 7.47 8.36
N GLU A 162 -13.93 8.08 7.19
CA GLU A 162 -14.79 7.92 6.01
C GLU A 162 -14.73 6.52 5.40
N PHE A 163 -13.53 5.96 5.26
CA PHE A 163 -13.35 4.66 4.60
C PHE A 163 -13.25 3.50 5.59
N PHE A 164 -12.54 3.69 6.71
CA PHE A 164 -12.11 2.60 7.59
C PHE A 164 -12.69 2.67 9.00
N GLY A 165 -13.44 3.74 9.32
CA GLY A 165 -14.16 3.85 10.59
C GLY A 165 -15.22 2.75 10.76
N LYS A 166 -15.81 2.67 11.96
CA LYS A 166 -16.86 1.67 12.26
C LYS A 166 -18.03 1.73 11.26
N GLU A 167 -18.41 2.93 10.87
CA GLU A 167 -19.44 3.15 9.85
C GLU A 167 -18.83 3.49 8.49
N GLY A 168 -17.52 3.30 8.31
CA GLY A 168 -16.79 3.68 7.11
C GLY A 168 -17.22 2.87 5.89
N LEU A 169 -16.95 3.41 4.69
CA LEU A 169 -17.39 2.82 3.43
C LEU A 169 -16.96 1.37 3.27
N PHE A 170 -15.70 1.05 3.60
CA PHE A 170 -15.18 -0.31 3.50
C PHE A 170 -15.96 -1.29 4.40
N VAL A 171 -16.26 -0.87 5.64
CA VAL A 171 -16.99 -1.71 6.60
C VAL A 171 -18.40 -1.99 6.09
N ARG A 172 -19.13 -0.94 5.69
CA ARG A 172 -20.49 -1.07 5.15
C ARG A 172 -20.55 -2.00 3.93
N LEU A 173 -19.62 -1.84 2.99
CA LEU A 173 -19.57 -2.69 1.79
C LEU A 173 -19.18 -4.14 2.11
N SER A 174 -18.26 -4.36 3.06
CA SER A 174 -17.81 -5.69 3.46
C SER A 174 -18.88 -6.48 4.21
N GLU A 175 -19.72 -5.80 5.01
CA GLU A 175 -20.83 -6.43 5.72
C GLU A 175 -21.99 -6.81 4.79
N GLN A 176 -22.30 -5.97 3.80
CA GLN A 176 -23.31 -6.24 2.78
C GLN A 176 -23.00 -7.50 1.95
N ASP A 177 -21.72 -7.76 1.64
CA ASP A 177 -21.34 -8.99 0.93
C ASP A 177 -21.50 -10.24 1.82
N ARG A 178 -21.15 -10.13 3.11
CA ARG A 178 -21.29 -11.24 4.06
C ARG A 178 -22.74 -11.63 4.31
N THR A 179 -23.69 -10.70 4.21
CA THR A 179 -25.12 -11.01 4.31
C THR A 179 -25.67 -11.72 3.07
N VAL A 180 -25.04 -11.57 1.91
CA VAL A 180 -25.47 -12.20 0.64
C VAL A 180 -24.91 -13.62 0.49
N LYS A 181 -23.81 -13.94 1.17
CA LYS A 181 -23.18 -15.28 1.17
C LYS A 181 -23.70 -16.24 2.26
N LYS A 182 -24.71 -15.85 3.05
CA LYS A 182 -25.44 -16.71 4.00
C LYS A 182 -26.75 -17.18 3.38
#